data_AF-A0A2I0EYS3-F1
#
_entry.id   AF-A0A2I0EYS3-F1
#
_cell.length_a   1.000
_cell.length_b   1.000
_cell.length_c   1.000
_cell.angle_alpha   90.00
_cell.angle_beta   90.00
_cell.angle_gamma   90.00
#
_symmetry.space_group_name_H-M   'P 1'
#
loop_
_entity.id
_entity.type
_entity.pdbx_description
1 polymer ?
#
loop_
_entity_poly.entity_id
_entity_poly.type
_entity_poly.pdbx_seq_one_letter_code
_entity_poly.pdbx_strand_id
1 'polypeptide(L)'
;MKKVTLCFKPVSIQTSGNSTEALIENAKMKFIEQLASKDLLQVDSYSVSVATPLSYDTVSVGQIVESLDGTPGIIFQVNKSTIEVSFASGLVVSGSPALFKPSDCAFRKARKCRTFEEKQNNIWAAGVTGYIMTDFGPVSVIIGKKSRDKVTAHIIGEKKTEKLRADEAERFIKDEPYHFT
;
A
#
# COMPACT_ATOMS: atom_id res chain seq x y z
N MET A 1 18.92 -12.62 -10.13
CA MET A 1 18.48 -13.97 -9.71
C MET A 1 16.95 -14.01 -9.85
N LYS A 2 16.38 -14.95 -10.62
CA LYS A 2 14.93 -15.01 -10.87
C LYS A 2 14.23 -15.70 -9.68
N LYS A 3 13.07 -15.19 -9.27
CA LYS A 3 12.24 -15.82 -8.21
C LYS A 3 10.84 -16.07 -8.75
N VAL A 4 10.24 -17.17 -8.31
CA VAL A 4 8.86 -17.57 -8.65
C VAL A 4 8.05 -17.53 -7.36
N THR A 5 6.98 -16.76 -7.38
CA THR A 5 6.00 -16.72 -6.29
C THR A 5 4.72 -17.40 -6.76
N LEU A 6 4.26 -18.36 -5.98
CA LEU A 6 3.03 -19.11 -6.25
C LEU A 6 1.94 -18.64 -5.28
N CYS A 7 0.85 -18.12 -5.82
CA CYS A 7 -0.32 -17.73 -5.05
C CYS A 7 -1.39 -18.81 -5.17
N PHE A 8 -1.85 -19.33 -4.03
CA PHE A 8 -2.88 -20.37 -3.95
C PHE A 8 -4.22 -19.77 -3.55
N LYS A 9 -5.32 -20.34 -4.05
CA LYS A 9 -6.68 -19.91 -3.69
C LYS A 9 -6.94 -20.08 -2.19
N PRO A 10 -7.69 -19.18 -1.54
CA PRO A 10 -8.14 -19.38 -0.16
C PRO A 10 -8.93 -20.69 -0.04
N VAL A 11 -8.62 -21.50 0.98
CA VAL A 11 -9.29 -22.78 1.20
C VAL A 11 -10.27 -22.65 2.34
N SER A 12 -11.54 -22.95 2.07
CA SER A 12 -12.60 -23.04 3.07
C SER A 12 -12.95 -24.50 3.32
N ILE A 13 -12.78 -24.95 4.57
CA ILE A 13 -13.08 -26.33 4.99
C ILE A 13 -14.36 -26.31 5.81
N GLN A 14 -15.36 -27.04 5.32
CA GLN A 14 -16.58 -27.28 6.09
C GLN A 14 -16.49 -28.66 6.75
N THR A 15 -16.67 -28.68 8.06
CA THR A 15 -16.69 -29.90 8.84
C THR A 15 -17.77 -29.88 9.91
N SER A 16 -18.13 -31.06 10.38
CA SER A 16 -19.17 -31.29 11.38
C SER A 16 -18.59 -32.12 12.52
N GLY A 17 -19.08 -31.91 13.73
CA GLY A 17 -18.56 -32.56 14.93
C GLY A 17 -19.41 -32.21 16.15
N ASN A 18 -19.40 -33.09 17.14
CA ASN A 18 -20.24 -32.99 18.33
C ASN A 18 -19.55 -32.28 19.51
N SER A 19 -18.26 -31.94 19.37
CA SER A 19 -17.48 -31.13 20.30
C SER A 19 -16.51 -30.23 19.54
N THR A 20 -16.03 -29.18 20.19
CA THR A 20 -15.09 -28.23 19.59
C THR A 20 -13.76 -28.90 19.24
N GLU A 21 -13.29 -29.82 20.07
CA GLU A 21 -12.07 -30.60 19.81
C GLU A 21 -12.24 -31.49 18.58
N ALA A 22 -13.39 -32.17 18.45
CA ALA A 22 -13.70 -33.00 17.30
C ALA A 22 -13.84 -32.16 16.00
N LEU A 23 -14.39 -30.95 16.09
CA LEU A 23 -14.46 -30.02 14.94
C LEU A 23 -13.06 -29.62 14.45
N ILE A 24 -12.15 -29.31 15.37
CA ILE A 24 -10.77 -28.91 15.03
C ILE A 24 -10.01 -30.09 14.41
N GLU A 25 -10.14 -31.29 14.98
CA GLU A 25 -9.47 -32.50 14.48
C GLU A 25 -10.00 -32.90 13.09
N ASN A 26 -11.32 -32.88 12.91
CA ASN A 26 -11.95 -33.16 11.62
C ASN A 26 -11.60 -32.11 10.56
N ALA A 27 -11.47 -30.82 10.93
CA ALA A 27 -11.04 -29.76 10.02
C ALA A 27 -9.59 -29.96 9.56
N LYS A 28 -8.68 -30.34 10.48
CA LYS A 28 -7.28 -30.65 10.15
C LYS A 28 -7.16 -31.83 9.19
N MET A 29 -7.90 -32.91 9.45
CA MET A 29 -7.90 -34.08 8.56
C MET A 29 -8.41 -33.74 7.16
N LYS A 30 -9.54 -33.04 7.06
CA LYS A 30 -10.08 -32.57 5.76
C LYS A 30 -9.13 -31.63 5.03
N PHE A 31 -8.36 -30.80 5.74
CA PHE A 31 -7.35 -29.94 5.13
C PHE A 31 -6.23 -30.75 4.48
N ILE A 32 -5.74 -31.78 5.19
CA ILE A 32 -4.67 -32.66 4.70
C ILE A 32 -5.14 -33.46 3.49
N GLU A 33 -6.37 -33.98 3.52
CA GLU A 33 -6.98 -34.67 2.37
C GLU A 33 -7.12 -33.75 1.16
N GLN A 34 -7.52 -32.49 1.39
CA GLN A 34 -7.60 -31.47 0.37
C GLN A 34 -6.23 -31.05 -0.17
N LEU A 35 -5.19 -30.98 0.66
CA LEU A 35 -3.81 -30.74 0.20
C LEU A 35 -3.25 -31.90 -0.63
N ALA A 36 -3.68 -33.13 -0.33
CA ALA A 36 -3.30 -34.33 -1.07
C ALA A 36 -4.05 -34.47 -2.40
N SER A 37 -5.26 -33.91 -2.52
CA SER A 37 -5.93 -33.78 -3.80
C SER A 37 -5.28 -32.64 -4.60
N LYS A 38 -4.96 -32.89 -5.87
CA LYS A 38 -4.25 -31.92 -6.75
C LYS A 38 -5.02 -30.61 -7.02
N ASP A 39 -6.21 -30.45 -6.45
CA ASP A 39 -7.12 -29.32 -6.65
C ASP A 39 -6.78 -28.11 -5.79
N LEU A 40 -6.14 -28.27 -4.62
CA LEU A 40 -5.73 -27.14 -3.77
C LEU A 40 -4.50 -26.39 -4.29
N LEU A 41 -3.69 -27.05 -5.09
CA LEU A 41 -2.49 -26.49 -5.71
C LEU A 41 -2.77 -25.92 -7.10
N GLN A 42 -4.03 -25.62 -7.43
CA GLN A 42 -4.32 -24.76 -8.58
C GLN A 42 -3.78 -23.37 -8.26
N VAL A 43 -2.58 -23.12 -8.77
CA VAL A 43 -1.91 -21.83 -8.75
C VAL A 43 -2.84 -20.82 -9.42
N ASP A 44 -3.42 -19.94 -8.61
CA ASP A 44 -4.40 -18.95 -9.08
C ASP A 44 -3.72 -17.92 -9.99
N SER A 45 -2.45 -17.63 -9.68
CA SER A 45 -1.53 -16.90 -10.55
C SER A 45 -0.09 -17.22 -10.16
N TYR A 46 0.80 -17.18 -11.16
CA TYR A 46 2.24 -17.17 -10.94
C TYR A 46 2.80 -15.88 -11.53
N SER A 47 3.81 -15.32 -10.88
CA SER A 47 4.58 -14.20 -11.45
C SER A 47 6.06 -14.55 -11.49
N VAL A 48 6.69 -14.22 -12.61
CA VAL A 48 8.14 -14.34 -12.81
C VAL A 48 8.67 -12.91 -12.89
N SER A 49 9.25 -12.41 -11.80
CA SER A 49 9.86 -11.09 -11.79
C SER A 49 11.34 -11.16 -12.15
N VAL A 50 11.78 -10.24 -13.01
CA VAL A 50 13.21 -10.00 -13.30
C VAL A 50 13.77 -8.94 -12.34
N ALA A 51 12.90 -8.08 -11.78
CA ALA A 51 13.26 -7.07 -10.79
C ALA A 51 13.31 -7.65 -9.37
N THR A 52 14.31 -7.23 -8.60
CA THR A 52 14.46 -7.55 -7.19
C THR A 52 13.22 -7.03 -6.43
N PRO A 53 12.37 -7.92 -5.88
CA PRO A 53 11.21 -7.49 -5.11
C PRO A 53 11.65 -6.70 -3.89
N LEU A 54 10.78 -5.79 -3.42
CA LEU A 54 11.09 -5.01 -2.23
C LEU A 54 11.21 -5.91 -1.00
N SER A 55 12.14 -5.54 -0.13
CA SER A 55 12.35 -6.14 1.19
C SER A 55 12.16 -5.09 2.27
N TYR A 56 11.96 -5.52 3.52
CA TYR A 56 11.80 -4.61 4.65
C TYR A 56 12.97 -3.64 4.84
N ASP A 57 14.19 -4.06 4.46
CA ASP A 57 15.39 -3.22 4.57
C ASP A 57 15.45 -2.13 3.49
N THR A 58 14.69 -2.31 2.41
CA THR A 58 14.71 -1.44 1.22
C THR A 58 13.47 -0.57 1.06
N VAL A 59 12.39 -0.85 1.79
CA VAL A 59 11.15 -0.07 1.71
C VAL A 59 11.25 1.21 2.52
N SER A 60 10.68 2.28 1.98
CA SER A 60 10.55 3.55 2.69
C SER A 60 9.24 4.25 2.33
N VAL A 61 8.71 5.03 3.26
CA VAL A 61 7.56 5.90 2.99
C VAL A 61 7.95 6.95 1.94
N GLY A 62 7.06 7.21 0.99
CA GLY A 62 7.28 8.09 -0.15
C GLY A 62 7.90 7.39 -1.37
N GLN A 63 8.29 6.12 -1.25
CA GLN A 63 8.84 5.38 -2.38
C GLN A 63 7.74 5.05 -3.41
N ILE A 64 8.04 5.30 -4.68
CA ILE A 64 7.18 4.94 -5.81
C ILE A 64 7.43 3.48 -6.17
N VAL A 65 6.35 2.71 -6.25
CA VAL A 65 6.38 1.27 -6.46
C VAL A 65 5.36 0.86 -7.51
N GLU A 66 5.53 -0.32 -8.06
CA GLU A 66 4.56 -0.99 -8.92
C GLU A 66 4.08 -2.28 -8.25
N SER A 67 2.78 -2.53 -8.31
CA SER A 67 2.23 -3.87 -8.04
C SER A 67 2.62 -4.85 -9.15
N LEU A 68 2.33 -6.14 -8.93
CA LEU A 68 2.69 -7.22 -9.85
C LEU A 68 2.05 -7.07 -11.25
N ASP A 69 0.91 -6.40 -11.34
CA ASP A 69 0.20 -6.05 -12.58
C ASP A 69 0.78 -4.81 -13.29
N GLY A 70 1.79 -4.16 -12.71
CA GLY A 70 2.40 -2.94 -13.24
C GLY A 70 1.68 -1.65 -12.88
N THR A 71 0.68 -1.68 -12.00
CA THR A 71 -0.01 -0.46 -11.55
C THR A 71 0.90 0.33 -10.60
N PRO A 72 1.19 1.62 -10.88
CA PRO A 72 2.06 2.42 -10.03
C PRO A 72 1.32 2.99 -8.81
N GLY A 73 2.00 3.01 -7.66
CA GLY A 73 1.51 3.57 -6.41
C GLY A 73 2.65 4.09 -5.54
N ILE A 74 2.31 4.63 -4.37
CA ILE A 74 3.27 5.23 -3.44
C ILE A 74 3.05 4.68 -2.04
N ILE A 75 4.14 4.23 -1.40
CA ILE A 75 4.11 3.76 -0.01
C ILE A 75 3.83 4.95 0.90
N PHE A 76 2.75 4.90 1.69
CA PHE A 76 2.47 5.94 2.71
C PHE A 76 2.66 5.44 4.15
N GLN A 77 2.82 4.13 4.35
CA GLN A 77 3.11 3.55 5.66
C GLN A 77 3.94 2.27 5.54
N VAL A 78 4.88 2.10 6.48
CA VAL A 78 5.64 0.87 6.69
C VAL A 78 5.36 0.37 8.10
N ASN A 79 4.85 -0.85 8.22
CA ASN A 79 4.63 -1.57 9.47
C ASN A 79 5.66 -2.67 9.65
N LYS A 80 5.64 -3.35 10.82
CA LYS A 80 6.55 -4.47 11.11
C LYS A 80 6.46 -5.63 10.10
N SER A 81 5.28 -5.86 9.53
CA SER A 81 4.99 -7.03 8.68
C SER A 81 4.24 -6.70 7.39
N THR A 82 3.95 -5.42 7.13
CA THR A 82 3.26 -4.98 5.91
C THR A 82 3.69 -3.56 5.53
N ILE A 83 3.43 -3.19 4.29
CA ILE A 83 3.43 -1.81 3.82
C ILE A 83 2.03 -1.45 3.32
N GLU A 84 1.69 -0.17 3.37
CA GLU A 84 0.47 0.35 2.76
C GLU A 84 0.82 1.27 1.59
N VAL A 85 0.23 0.94 0.44
CA VAL A 85 0.47 1.61 -0.85
C VAL A 85 -0.83 2.25 -1.30
N SER A 86 -0.76 3.53 -1.67
CA SER A 86 -1.87 4.24 -2.29
C SER A 86 -1.65 4.35 -3.79
N PHE A 87 -2.69 4.08 -4.57
CA PHE A 87 -2.70 4.14 -6.02
C PHE A 87 -3.48 5.37 -6.51
N ALA A 88 -3.19 5.80 -7.73
CA ALA A 88 -3.86 6.94 -8.37
C ALA A 88 -5.40 6.77 -8.48
N SER A 89 -5.89 5.53 -8.54
CA SER A 89 -7.32 5.20 -8.51
C SER A 89 -8.01 5.50 -7.18
N GLY A 90 -7.26 5.82 -6.13
CA GLY A 90 -7.75 5.96 -4.77
C GLY A 90 -7.69 4.67 -3.95
N LEU A 91 -7.45 3.52 -4.61
CA LEU A 91 -7.27 2.23 -3.95
C LEU A 91 -6.08 2.28 -2.98
N VAL A 92 -6.26 1.65 -1.82
CA VAL A 92 -5.21 1.44 -0.83
C VAL A 92 -5.05 -0.06 -0.61
N VAL A 93 -3.83 -0.55 -0.76
CA VAL A 93 -3.50 -1.97 -0.54
C VAL A 93 -2.51 -2.08 0.60
N SER A 94 -2.80 -3.00 1.53
CA SER A 94 -1.90 -3.42 2.60
C SER A 94 -1.35 -4.80 2.28
N GLY A 95 -0.03 -4.98 2.30
CA GLY A 95 0.57 -6.26 1.94
C GLY A 95 2.07 -6.35 2.23
N SER A 96 2.64 -7.52 1.98
CA SER A 96 4.09 -7.73 2.09
C SER A 96 4.83 -6.87 1.06
N PRO A 97 6.00 -6.28 1.40
CA PRO A 97 6.88 -5.61 0.44
C PRO A 97 7.16 -6.44 -0.83
N ALA A 98 7.21 -7.76 -0.70
CA ALA A 98 7.51 -8.66 -1.82
C ALA A 98 6.44 -8.66 -2.93
N LEU A 99 5.26 -8.10 -2.67
CA LEU A 99 4.19 -7.91 -3.67
C LEU A 99 4.43 -6.69 -4.57
N PHE A 100 5.49 -5.92 -4.30
CA PHE A 100 5.80 -4.69 -4.97
C PHE A 100 7.25 -4.67 -5.45
N LYS A 101 7.50 -3.90 -6.49
CA LYS A 101 8.84 -3.60 -6.99
C LYS A 101 9.05 -2.08 -7.07
N PRO A 102 10.29 -1.59 -7.00
CA PRO A 102 10.57 -0.19 -7.32
C PRO A 102 10.05 0.17 -8.71
N SER A 103 9.53 1.38 -8.87
CA SER A 103 9.05 1.90 -10.15
C SER A 103 9.76 3.20 -10.51
N ASP A 104 10.12 3.34 -11.77
CA ASP A 104 10.64 4.58 -12.36
C ASP A 104 9.51 5.52 -12.81
N CYS A 105 8.26 5.18 -12.49
CA CYS A 105 7.10 5.99 -12.83
C CYS A 105 7.20 7.37 -12.15
N ALA A 106 6.90 8.42 -12.91
CA ALA A 106 6.89 9.77 -12.37
C ALA A 106 5.83 9.91 -11.27
N PHE A 107 6.14 10.67 -10.22
CA PHE A 107 5.23 10.95 -9.09
C PHE A 107 3.81 11.30 -9.57
N ARG A 108 3.68 12.21 -10.54
CA ARG A 108 2.38 12.67 -11.07
C ARG A 108 1.48 11.56 -11.61
N LYS A 109 2.05 10.43 -12.06
CA LYS A 109 1.28 9.27 -12.55
C LYS A 109 0.92 8.28 -11.43
N ALA A 110 1.74 8.17 -10.40
CA ALA A 110 1.52 7.28 -9.25
C ALA A 110 0.63 7.90 -8.16
N ARG A 111 0.48 9.23 -8.18
CA ARG A 111 -0.10 10.01 -7.08
C ARG A 111 -1.62 9.82 -6.93
N LYS A 112 -2.09 9.73 -5.69
CA LYS A 112 -3.52 9.84 -5.34
C LYS A 112 -3.87 11.30 -5.02
N CYS A 113 -4.77 11.90 -5.79
CA CYS A 113 -5.29 13.24 -5.51
C CYS A 113 -6.43 13.17 -4.50
N ARG A 114 -6.73 14.30 -3.83
CA ARG A 114 -7.92 14.41 -3.00
C ARG A 114 -9.18 14.22 -3.83
N THR A 115 -10.15 13.49 -3.27
CA THR A 115 -11.50 13.40 -3.83
C THR A 115 -12.23 14.75 -3.70
N PHE A 116 -13.36 14.89 -4.40
CA PHE A 116 -14.20 16.09 -4.29
C PHE A 116 -14.65 16.34 -2.84
N GLU A 117 -15.09 15.29 -2.15
CA GLU A 117 -15.52 15.36 -0.75
C GLU A 117 -14.38 15.73 0.21
N GLU A 118 -13.18 15.18 0.00
CA GLU A 118 -11.99 15.52 0.78
C GLU A 118 -11.62 17.00 0.60
N LYS A 119 -11.73 17.54 -0.62
CA LYS A 119 -11.51 18.97 -0.89
C LYS A 119 -12.56 19.84 -0.24
N GLN A 120 -13.84 19.49 -0.37
CA GLN A 120 -14.94 20.28 0.20
C GLN A 120 -14.84 20.39 1.73
N ASN A 121 -14.32 19.35 2.38
CA ASN A 121 -14.18 19.29 3.83
C ASN A 121 -12.77 19.65 4.34
N ASN A 122 -11.85 20.08 3.47
CA ASN A 122 -10.45 20.37 3.80
C ASN A 122 -9.74 19.21 4.52
N ILE A 123 -9.97 17.98 4.04
CA ILE A 123 -9.42 16.76 4.62
C ILE A 123 -8.20 16.32 3.81
N TRP A 124 -7.07 16.20 4.49
CA TRP A 124 -5.87 15.53 3.99
C TRP A 124 -5.82 14.10 4.55
N ALA A 125 -6.42 13.16 3.82
CA ALA A 125 -6.52 11.76 4.22
C ALA A 125 -5.19 11.00 4.01
N ALA A 126 -5.01 9.88 4.71
CA ALA A 126 -3.84 9.02 4.53
C ALA A 126 -3.74 8.48 3.09
N GLY A 127 -2.53 8.43 2.54
CA GLY A 127 -2.25 8.03 1.17
C GLY A 127 -2.50 9.13 0.13
N VAL A 128 -3.18 10.23 0.48
CA VAL A 128 -3.31 11.39 -0.40
C VAL A 128 -1.93 12.02 -0.61
N THR A 129 -1.75 12.60 -1.78
CA THR A 129 -0.50 13.23 -2.18
C THR A 129 -0.71 14.70 -2.52
N GLY A 130 0.31 15.51 -2.29
CA GLY A 130 0.27 16.93 -2.59
C GLY A 130 1.67 17.51 -2.73
N TYR A 131 1.74 18.82 -2.59
CA TYR A 131 2.98 19.59 -2.67
C TYR A 131 3.08 20.56 -1.50
N ILE A 132 4.27 20.69 -0.92
CA ILE A 132 4.61 21.78 -0.01
C ILE A 132 5.47 22.76 -0.79
N MET A 133 5.11 24.04 -0.75
CA MET A 133 5.89 25.10 -1.40
C MET A 133 7.05 25.49 -0.49
N THR A 134 8.27 25.42 -1.02
CA THR A 134 9.49 25.88 -0.34
C THR A 134 10.13 27.01 -1.15
N ASP A 135 11.12 27.68 -0.57
CA ASP A 135 11.91 28.71 -1.27
C ASP A 135 12.64 28.16 -2.51
N PHE A 136 12.86 26.84 -2.55
CA PHE A 136 13.52 26.13 -3.67
C PHE A 136 12.51 25.54 -4.68
N GLY A 137 11.21 25.77 -4.47
CA GLY A 137 10.14 25.25 -5.31
C GLY A 137 9.25 24.20 -4.63
N PRO A 138 8.29 23.63 -5.39
CA PRO A 138 7.34 22.65 -4.87
C PRO A 138 8.02 21.31 -4.59
N VAL A 139 7.80 20.80 -3.38
CA VAL A 139 8.28 19.49 -2.95
C VAL A 139 7.10 18.54 -2.82
N SER A 140 7.18 17.37 -3.45
CA SER A 140 6.12 16.36 -3.40
C SER A 140 6.04 15.69 -2.03
N VAL A 141 4.82 15.53 -1.55
CA VAL A 141 4.54 14.88 -0.26
C VAL A 141 3.47 13.81 -0.37
N ILE A 142 3.54 12.83 0.53
CA ILE A 142 2.47 11.88 0.77
C ILE A 142 2.02 11.95 2.23
N ILE A 143 0.71 11.90 2.45
CA ILE A 143 0.13 11.96 3.78
C ILE A 143 0.17 10.57 4.42
N GLY A 144 0.86 10.47 5.55
CA GLY A 144 0.88 9.26 6.38
C GLY A 144 -0.42 9.11 7.19
N LYS A 145 -0.52 8.06 8.01
CA LYS A 145 -1.67 7.91 8.91
C LYS A 145 -1.74 9.08 9.91
N LYS A 146 -2.95 9.57 10.11
CA LYS A 146 -3.25 10.62 11.07
C LYS A 146 -2.90 10.12 12.48
N SER A 147 -2.17 10.94 13.24
CA SER A 147 -1.91 10.68 14.65
C SER A 147 -2.55 11.80 15.46
N ARG A 148 -3.61 11.45 16.20
CA ARG A 148 -4.47 12.43 16.91
C ARG A 148 -5.01 13.48 15.91
N ASP A 149 -4.82 14.76 16.20
CA ASP A 149 -5.29 15.89 15.39
C ASP A 149 -4.27 16.38 14.35
N LYS A 150 -3.15 15.67 14.18
CA LYS A 150 -2.07 16.08 13.26
C LYS A 150 -2.01 15.21 12.01
N VAL A 151 -1.86 15.90 10.89
CA VAL A 151 -1.51 15.35 9.58
C VAL A 151 0.00 15.21 9.52
N THR A 152 0.50 14.03 9.13
CA THR A 152 1.94 13.82 8.91
C THR A 152 2.19 13.80 7.41
N ALA A 153 2.92 14.79 6.89
CA ALA A 153 3.32 14.85 5.49
C ALA A 153 4.75 14.32 5.37
N HIS A 154 4.94 13.25 4.60
CA HIS A 154 6.25 12.69 4.30
C HIS A 154 6.78 13.30 3.01
N ILE A 155 7.99 13.85 3.04
CA ILE A 155 8.64 14.42 1.85
C ILE A 155 9.16 13.28 0.98
N ILE A 156 8.72 13.21 -0.27
CA ILE A 156 9.14 12.16 -1.19
C ILE A 156 10.59 12.39 -1.62
N GLY A 157 11.39 11.34 -1.56
CA GLY A 157 12.83 11.40 -1.86
C GLY A 157 13.70 11.81 -0.67
N GLU A 158 13.11 12.22 0.46
CA GLU A 158 13.83 12.57 1.68
C GLU A 158 13.35 11.74 2.87
N LYS A 159 14.24 11.44 3.82
CA LYS A 159 13.85 10.86 5.12
C LYS A 159 13.34 11.93 6.09
N LYS A 160 12.48 12.83 5.61
CA LYS A 160 11.93 13.96 6.39
C LYS A 160 10.41 13.94 6.42
N THR A 161 9.85 14.46 7.50
CA THR A 161 8.41 14.53 7.71
C THR A 161 8.03 15.84 8.39
N GLU A 162 6.92 16.42 7.96
CA GLU A 162 6.30 17.58 8.59
C GLU A 162 5.03 17.16 9.33
N LYS A 163 4.85 17.65 10.56
CA LYS A 163 3.66 17.39 11.37
C LYS A 163 2.84 18.66 11.46
N LEU A 164 1.71 18.68 10.76
CA LEU A 164 0.86 19.85 10.62
C LEU A 164 -0.47 19.60 11.33
N ARG A 165 -1.04 20.65 11.93
CA ARG A 165 -2.47 20.64 12.28
C ARG A 165 -3.32 20.68 11.01
N ALA A 166 -4.61 20.38 11.12
CA ALA A 166 -5.49 20.35 9.95
C ALA A 166 -5.58 21.70 9.21
N ASP A 167 -5.64 22.81 9.96
CA ASP A 167 -5.64 24.18 9.41
C ASP A 167 -4.31 24.53 8.74
N GLU A 168 -3.19 24.09 9.31
CA GLU A 168 -1.86 24.25 8.72
C GLU A 168 -1.71 23.42 7.45
N ALA A 169 -2.22 22.18 7.45
CA ALA A 169 -2.17 21.30 6.28
C ALA A 169 -2.91 21.92 5.07
N GLU A 170 -4.08 22.52 5.27
CA GLU A 170 -4.80 23.21 4.20
C GLU A 170 -4.06 24.45 3.68
N ARG A 171 -3.35 25.16 4.56
CA ARG A 171 -2.56 26.33 4.18
C ARG A 171 -1.29 25.96 3.41
N PHE A 172 -0.56 24.96 3.88
CA PHE A 172 0.79 24.63 3.38
C PHE A 172 0.83 23.55 2.30
N ILE A 173 -0.12 22.62 2.29
CA ILE A 173 -0.17 21.56 1.28
C ILE A 173 -1.12 21.97 0.16
N LYS A 174 -0.67 21.81 -1.09
CA LYS A 174 -1.42 22.12 -2.30
C LYS A 174 -1.65 20.86 -3.12
N ASP A 175 -2.83 20.75 -3.73
CA ASP A 175 -3.15 19.65 -4.65
C ASP A 175 -2.30 19.71 -5.92
N GLU A 176 -1.90 20.89 -6.38
CA GLU A 176 -1.06 21.08 -7.57
C GLU A 176 0.11 22.00 -7.22
N PRO A 177 1.27 21.84 -7.89
CA PRO A 177 2.47 22.60 -7.56
C PRO A 177 2.36 24.09 -7.92
N TYR A 178 1.32 24.50 -8.68
CA TYR A 178 1.04 25.88 -9.04
C TYR A 178 -0.46 26.12 -9.33
N HIS A 179 -1.01 27.19 -8.75
CA HIS A 179 -2.06 27.99 -9.37
C HIS A 179 -1.52 29.44 -9.42
N PHE A 180 -0.98 29.83 -10.58
CA PHE A 180 -1.03 31.22 -10.98
C PHE A 180 -2.11 31.30 -12.05
N THR A 181 -3.27 31.83 -11.66
CA THR A 181 -4.11 32.64 -12.54
C THR A 181 -4.09 34.03 -11.97
#